data_AF-A0A3P7JB24-F1
#
_entry.id   AF-A0A3P7JB24-F1
#
_cell.length_a   1.000
_cell.length_b   1.000
_cell.length_c   1.000
_cell.angle_alpha   90.00
_cell.angle_beta   90.00
_cell.angle_gamma   90.00
#
_symmetry.space_group_name_H-M   'P 1'
#
loop_
_entity.id
_entity.type
_entity.pdbx_description
1 polymer ?
#
loop_
_entity_poly.entity_id
_entity_poly.type
_entity_poly.pdbx_seq_one_letter_code
_entity_poly.pdbx_strand_id
1 'polypeptide(L)'
;MRRMKFANLFSLKYAVQKRTQFKIFQVCYGFESDPIEQICDRLDRQEFVEILKKMLVLNQDFRLTPLEGLEHKFVTMAHLHAYANTN
;
A
#
# COMPACT_ATOMS: atom_id res chain seq x y z
N MET A 1 -15.08 -23.08 -36.04
CA MET A 1 -13.86 -22.28 -35.75
C MET A 1 -14.23 -21.12 -34.84
N ARG A 2 -13.30 -20.66 -33.99
CA ARG A 2 -13.52 -20.04 -32.68
C ARG A 2 -13.91 -18.54 -32.69
N ARG A 3 -14.75 -18.20 -31.70
CA ARG A 3 -14.98 -16.93 -30.96
C ARG A 3 -14.08 -15.72 -31.29
N MET A 4 -14.68 -14.52 -31.27
CA MET A 4 -14.31 -13.42 -30.33
C MET A 4 -15.06 -12.11 -30.62
N LYS A 5 -15.99 -11.70 -29.73
CA LYS A 5 -16.27 -10.28 -29.37
C LYS A 5 -16.78 -10.23 -27.92
N PHE A 6 -15.86 -10.29 -26.96
CA PHE A 6 -16.11 -10.15 -25.51
C PHE A 6 -15.07 -9.25 -24.84
N ALA A 7 -14.64 -8.17 -25.49
CA ALA A 7 -13.58 -7.29 -24.96
C ALA A 7 -14.09 -6.04 -24.21
N ASN A 8 -15.38 -5.68 -24.28
CA ASN A 8 -15.83 -4.36 -23.82
C ASN A 8 -16.55 -4.29 -22.46
N LEU A 9 -16.73 -5.41 -21.75
CA LEU A 9 -17.39 -5.39 -20.43
C LEU A 9 -16.40 -5.38 -19.25
N PHE A 10 -15.14 -5.78 -19.48
CA PHE A 10 -14.12 -5.82 -18.43
C PHE A 10 -13.61 -4.42 -18.04
N SER A 11 -13.62 -3.45 -18.96
CA SER A 11 -13.09 -2.11 -18.69
C SER A 11 -13.96 -1.29 -17.72
N LEU A 12 -15.28 -1.41 -17.79
CA LEU A 12 -16.18 -0.55 -17.00
C LEU A 12 -16.22 -0.91 -15.50
N LYS A 13 -16.04 -2.19 -15.14
CA LYS A 13 -16.09 -2.61 -13.73
C LYS A 13 -14.86 -2.14 -12.94
N TYR A 14 -13.70 -1.97 -13.58
CA TYR A 14 -12.49 -1.42 -12.94
C TYR A 14 -12.55 0.10 -12.71
N ALA A 15 -13.31 0.82 -13.55
CA ALA A 15 -13.39 2.27 -13.48
C ALA A 15 -14.23 2.80 -12.30
N VAL A 16 -15.23 2.02 -11.83
CA VAL A 16 -16.18 2.47 -10.80
C VAL A 16 -15.64 2.31 -9.38
N GLN A 17 -14.80 1.31 -9.11
CA GLN A 17 -14.34 0.99 -7.75
C GLN A 17 -13.24 1.94 -7.20
N LYS A 18 -12.57 2.72 -8.05
CA LYS A 18 -11.40 3.53 -7.67
C LYS A 18 -11.68 4.99 -7.27
N ARG A 19 -12.93 5.45 -7.25
CA ARG A 19 -13.22 6.89 -7.10
C ARG A 19 -13.22 7.46 -5.68
N THR A 20 -13.11 6.67 -4.61
CA THR A 20 -13.37 7.21 -3.26
C THR A 20 -12.37 6.89 -2.14
N GLN A 21 -11.21 6.26 -2.41
CA GLN A 21 -10.22 5.96 -1.35
C GLN A 21 -8.75 6.27 -1.69
N PHE A 22 -8.45 6.90 -2.84
CA PHE A 22 -7.10 6.94 -3.41
C PHE A 22 -6.54 8.35 -3.60
N LYS A 23 -6.37 9.15 -2.54
CA LYS A 23 -5.71 10.47 -2.68
C LYS A 23 -4.46 10.74 -1.86
N ILE A 24 -4.08 9.86 -0.92
CA ILE A 24 -2.74 9.93 -0.28
C ILE A 24 -1.73 9.00 -1.02
N PHE A 25 -2.22 8.12 -1.89
CA PHE A 25 -1.47 6.94 -2.37
C PHE A 25 -1.08 6.97 -3.86
N GLN A 26 -1.28 8.08 -4.59
CA GLN A 26 -1.12 8.07 -6.06
C GLN A 26 0.19 8.70 -6.57
N VAL A 27 1.07 9.20 -5.71
CA VAL A 27 2.17 10.07 -6.16
C VAL A 27 3.34 9.32 -6.82
N CYS A 28 3.58 8.04 -6.57
CA CYS A 28 4.85 7.39 -6.95
C CYS A 28 4.82 6.33 -8.06
N TYR A 29 3.68 5.95 -8.63
CA TYR A 29 3.66 4.86 -9.62
C TYR A 29 3.87 5.36 -11.05
N GLY A 30 5.09 5.21 -11.57
CA GLY A 30 5.31 5.10 -13.00
C GLY A 30 4.57 3.87 -13.55
N PHE A 31 4.01 3.97 -14.75
CA PHE A 31 3.16 2.93 -15.36
C PHE A 31 3.86 1.58 -15.61
N GLU A 32 5.18 1.49 -15.41
CA GLU A 32 6.04 0.35 -15.78
C GLU A 32 6.71 -0.38 -14.60
N SER A 33 6.36 -0.07 -13.34
CA SER A 33 6.96 -0.76 -12.18
C SER A 33 6.56 -2.24 -12.09
N ASP A 34 7.48 -3.09 -11.65
CA ASP A 34 7.24 -4.53 -11.49
C ASP A 34 6.07 -4.81 -10.51
N PRO A 35 5.25 -5.86 -10.72
CA PRO A 35 4.12 -6.14 -9.83
C PRO A 35 4.53 -6.35 -8.36
N ILE A 36 5.73 -6.86 -8.12
CA ILE A 36 6.29 -7.06 -6.77
C ILE A 36 6.64 -5.71 -6.14
N GLU A 37 7.29 -4.81 -6.90
CA GLU A 37 7.60 -3.44 -6.47
C GLU A 37 6.32 -2.69 -6.08
N GLN A 38 5.25 -2.83 -6.88
CA GLN A 38 3.96 -2.24 -6.57
C GLN A 38 3.36 -2.75 -5.26
N ILE A 39 3.53 -4.04 -4.96
CA ILE A 39 3.08 -4.64 -3.71
C ILE A 39 3.93 -4.11 -2.54
N CYS A 40 5.25 -4.08 -2.67
CA CYS A 40 6.16 -3.55 -1.65
C CYS A 40 5.82 -2.09 -1.31
N ASP A 41 5.69 -1.22 -2.32
CA ASP A 41 5.30 0.19 -2.13
C ASP A 41 3.95 0.35 -1.44
N ARG A 42 3.02 -0.58 -1.70
CA ARG A 42 1.72 -0.56 -1.06
C ARG A 42 1.83 -0.96 0.41
N LEU A 43 2.61 -1.99 0.72
CA LEU A 43 2.81 -2.45 2.09
C LEU A 43 3.56 -1.40 2.92
N ASP A 44 4.60 -0.78 2.33
CA ASP A 44 5.41 0.22 3.00
C ASP A 44 4.61 1.46 3.38
N ARG A 45 3.83 2.00 2.44
CA ARG A 45 2.96 3.14 2.74
C ARG A 45 1.83 2.81 3.70
N GLN A 46 1.34 1.57 3.71
CA GLN A 46 0.36 1.16 4.70
C GLN A 46 0.98 1.23 6.11
N GLU A 47 2.16 0.65 6.31
CA GLU A 47 2.84 0.68 7.60
C GLU A 47 3.28 2.10 8.01
N PHE A 48 3.67 2.95 7.05
CA PHE A 48 3.96 4.37 7.29
C PHE A 48 2.74 5.13 7.82
N VAL A 49 1.58 4.96 7.19
CA VAL A 49 0.35 5.62 7.64
C VAL A 49 -0.07 5.10 9.02
N GLU A 50 0.10 3.81 9.29
CA GLU A 50 -0.23 3.22 10.58
C GLU A 50 0.64 3.78 11.72
N ILE A 51 1.95 3.90 11.53
CA ILE A 51 2.82 4.52 12.55
C ILE A 51 2.48 6.00 12.77
N LEU A 52 2.20 6.75 11.69
CA LEU A 52 1.78 8.16 11.80
C LEU A 52 0.49 8.32 12.60
N LYS A 53 -0.52 7.47 12.36
CA LYS A 53 -1.77 7.50 13.13
C LYS A 53 -1.51 7.33 14.63
N LYS A 54 -0.60 6.42 15.01
CA LYS A 54 -0.24 6.18 16.41
C LYS A 54 0.60 7.32 17.02
N MET A 55 1.47 7.95 16.23
CA MET A 55 2.25 9.12 16.68
C MET A 55 1.38 10.38 16.85
N LEU A 56 0.36 10.55 16.01
CA LEU A 56 -0.50 11.72 15.98
C LEU A 56 -1.80 11.56 16.79
N VAL A 57 -1.88 10.54 17.66
CA VAL A 57 -3.02 10.39 18.57
C VAL A 57 -3.09 11.62 19.49
N LEU A 58 -4.28 12.23 19.55
CA LEU A 58 -4.53 13.43 20.34
C LEU A 58 -4.40 13.15 21.84
N ASN A 59 -4.95 12.02 22.30
CA ASN A 59 -4.80 11.57 23.68
C ASN A 59 -3.39 10.99 23.89
N GLN A 60 -2.65 11.59 24.82
CA GLN A 60 -1.27 11.21 25.13
C GLN A 60 -1.16 9.80 25.71
N ASP A 61 -2.16 9.33 26.45
CA ASP A 61 -2.15 8.00 27.07
C ASP A 61 -2.19 6.86 26.03
N PHE A 62 -2.66 7.17 24.82
CA PHE A 62 -2.73 6.24 23.69
C PHE A 62 -1.73 6.59 22.58
N ARG A 63 -0.89 7.61 22.77
CA ARG A 63 0.12 8.01 21.79
C ARG A 63 1.29 7.03 21.85
N LEU A 64 1.78 6.66 20.67
CA LEU A 64 2.97 5.84 20.51
C LEU A 64 4.16 6.40 21.30
N THR A 65 4.79 5.57 22.12
CA THR A 65 6.06 5.92 22.78
C THR A 65 7.23 5.79 21.82
N PRO A 66 8.36 6.48 22.05
CA PRO A 66 9.53 6.37 21.19
C PRO A 66 10.06 4.93 21.05
N LEU A 67 10.05 4.16 22.14
CA LEU A 67 10.50 2.76 22.13
C LEU A 67 9.61 1.88 21.25
N GLU A 68 8.28 1.96 21.42
CA GLU A 68 7.33 1.23 20.57
C GLU A 68 7.41 1.68 19.10
N GLY A 69 7.77 2.94 18.85
CA GLY A 69 8.01 3.46 17.51
C GLY A 69 9.20 2.80 16.82
N LEU A 70 10.30 2.58 17.54
CA LEU A 70 11.48 1.87 17.02
C LEU A 70 11.16 0.41 16.68
N GLU A 71 10.26 -0.22 17.43
CA GLU A 71 9.83 -1.60 17.21
C GLU A 71 8.74 -1.73 16.12
N HIS A 72 8.22 -0.61 15.60
CA HIS A 72 7.16 -0.65 14.59
C HIS A 72 7.63 -1.32 13.31
N LYS A 73 6.74 -2.07 12.63
CA LYS A 73 7.04 -2.79 11.39
C LYS A 73 7.54 -1.88 10.26
N PHE A 74 7.08 -0.63 10.25
CA PHE A 74 7.60 0.41 9.35
C PHE A 74 9.08 0.66 9.60
N VAL A 75 9.52 0.86 10.85
CA VAL A 75 10.92 1.15 11.16
C VAL A 75 11.80 -0.09 10.98
N THR A 76 11.31 -1.26 11.40
CA THR A 76 12.06 -2.53 11.31
C THR A 76 12.04 -3.16 9.92
N MET A 77 11.29 -2.61 8.96
CA MET A 77 11.09 -3.17 7.61
C MET A 77 10.55 -4.61 7.60
N ALA A 78 10.00 -5.11 8.71
CA ALA A 78 9.58 -6.51 8.85
C ALA A 78 8.48 -6.92 7.85
N HIS A 79 7.69 -5.96 7.38
CA HIS A 79 6.60 -6.15 6.43
C HIS A 79 7.07 -6.39 4.98
N LEU A 80 8.35 -6.11 4.67
CA LEU A 80 8.97 -6.36 3.36
C LEU A 80 9.87 -7.59 3.34
N HIS A 81 10.13 -8.23 4.49
CA HIS A 81 11.09 -9.33 4.60
C HIS A 81 10.80 -10.52 3.66
N ALA A 82 9.51 -10.79 3.41
CA ALA A 82 9.08 -11.84 2.47
C ALA A 82 9.43 -11.56 0.99
N TYR A 83 9.76 -10.31 0.66
CA TYR A 83 10.08 -9.85 -0.70
C TYR A 83 11.58 -9.52 -0.86
N ALA A 84 12.37 -9.62 0.21
CA ALA A 84 13.80 -9.30 0.18
C ALA A 84 14.66 -10.38 -0.51
N ASN A 85 14.15 -11.60 -0.63
CA ASN A 85 14.89 -12.78 -1.15
C ASN A 85 14.49 -13.19 -2.57
N THR A 86 13.74 -12.37 -3.31
CA THR A 86 13.50 -12.60 -4.74
C THR A 86 14.67 -12.03 -5.54
N ASN A 87 15.76 -12.81 -5.63
CA ASN A 87 16.88 -12.59 -6.56
C ASN A 87 17.17 -13.90 -7.27
#